data_AF-E2CL34-F1
#
_entry.id   AF-E2CL34-F1
#
_cell.length_a   1.000
_cell.length_b   1.000
_cell.length_c   1.000
_cell.angle_alpha   90.00
_cell.angle_beta   90.00
_cell.angle_gamma   90.00
#
_symmetry.space_group_name_H-M   'P 1'
#
loop_
_entity.id
_entity.type
_entity.pdbx_description
1 polymer ?
#
loop_
_entity_poly.entity_id
_entity_poly.type
_entity_poly.pdbx_seq_one_letter_code
_entity_poly.pdbx_strand_id
1 'polypeptide(L)'
;MRGMVLGLALAVVATPALADKVGITKDIMSVTVETAEGGVEIKRNQDPEARLGEPWVKTSRECPNFCIQPMTPAPGVTTIGELEVLEFLRTGDALLVDGRIRPQFEEGTIPGAISVPYNEAADRLGEFGCEVDFDGWICEGEMPKVVLFCNGPWCGQSPTAARRMIKAGFPAENIYYYRGGMQNLHMLGLTVAPGK
;
A
#
# COMPACT_ATOMS: atom_id res chain seq x y z
N MET A 1 46.88 53.59 11.87
CA MET A 1 45.50 53.08 12.00
C MET A 1 44.73 53.41 10.73
N ARG A 2 44.36 52.40 9.93
CA ARG A 2 43.21 52.40 9.02
C ARG A 2 43.13 51.01 8.37
N GLY A 3 42.38 50.12 9.01
CA GLY A 3 42.09 48.78 8.50
C GLY A 3 41.03 48.87 7.40
N MET A 4 41.30 48.21 6.28
CA MET A 4 40.38 48.08 5.16
C MET A 4 39.56 46.81 5.39
N VAL A 5 38.30 46.96 5.76
CA VAL A 5 37.36 45.84 5.93
C VAL A 5 36.82 45.49 4.55
N LEU A 6 37.22 44.34 4.03
CA LEU A 6 36.73 43.78 2.77
C LEU A 6 35.43 43.01 3.07
N GLY A 7 34.28 43.58 2.71
CA GLY A 7 32.98 42.94 2.86
C GLY A 7 32.79 41.82 1.84
N LEU A 8 32.75 40.57 2.30
CA LEU A 8 32.46 39.40 1.47
C LEU A 8 30.93 39.29 1.30
N ALA A 9 30.43 39.65 0.12
CA ALA A 9 29.01 39.47 -0.22
C ALA A 9 28.73 37.99 -0.52
N LEU A 10 28.03 37.31 0.38
CA LEU A 10 27.50 35.96 0.14
C LEU A 10 26.34 36.06 -0.87
N ALA A 11 26.58 35.66 -2.12
CA ALA A 11 25.54 35.49 -3.11
C ALA A 11 24.76 34.20 -2.80
N VAL A 12 23.51 34.35 -2.32
CA VAL A 12 22.58 33.23 -2.17
C VAL A 12 22.10 32.83 -3.56
N VAL A 13 22.59 31.71 -4.08
CA VAL A 13 22.11 31.13 -5.33
C VAL A 13 20.80 30.40 -5.02
N ALA A 14 19.67 31.00 -5.39
CA ALA A 14 18.39 30.31 -5.37
C ALA A 14 18.38 29.25 -6.47
N THR A 15 18.41 27.97 -6.11
CA THR A 15 18.16 26.89 -7.06
C THR A 15 16.70 26.96 -7.50
N PRO A 16 16.40 26.93 -8.81
CA PRO A 16 15.03 26.89 -9.27
C PRO A 16 14.38 25.59 -8.78
N ALA A 17 13.28 25.71 -8.03
CA ALA A 17 12.42 24.58 -7.72
C ALA A 17 11.88 24.04 -9.05
N LEU A 18 12.29 22.81 -9.41
CA LEU A 18 11.67 22.11 -10.53
C LEU A 18 10.22 21.85 -10.14
N ALA A 19 9.28 22.43 -10.89
CA ALA A 19 7.87 22.12 -10.70
C ALA A 19 7.63 20.64 -11.01
N ASP A 20 6.93 19.94 -10.12
CA ASP A 20 6.50 18.56 -10.33
C ASP A 20 5.58 18.49 -11.57
N LYS A 21 5.82 17.51 -12.44
CA LYS A 21 5.12 17.35 -13.74
C LYS A 21 4.41 16.01 -13.88
N VAL A 22 4.76 15.02 -13.07
CA VAL A 22 4.22 13.66 -13.16
C VAL A 22 3.12 13.50 -12.11
N GLY A 23 1.87 13.76 -12.52
CA GLY A 23 0.70 13.64 -11.64
C GLY A 23 0.17 12.21 -11.49
N ILE A 24 -0.47 11.93 -10.36
CA ILE A 24 -1.28 10.72 -10.11
C ILE A 24 -2.49 10.73 -11.06
N THR A 25 -3.16 11.86 -11.15
CA THR A 25 -4.16 12.18 -12.18
C THR A 25 -3.84 13.54 -12.79
N LYS A 26 -4.71 14.06 -13.67
CA LYS A 26 -4.57 15.43 -14.19
C LYS A 26 -4.65 16.49 -13.09
N ASP A 27 -5.43 16.20 -12.04
CA ASP A 27 -5.78 17.17 -11.01
C ASP A 27 -5.15 16.84 -9.64
N ILE A 28 -4.48 15.68 -9.53
CA ILE A 28 -3.89 15.18 -8.28
C ILE A 28 -2.39 14.95 -8.50
N MET A 29 -1.56 15.75 -7.82
CA MET A 29 -0.10 15.59 -7.82
C MET A 29 0.39 14.68 -6.70
N SER A 30 -0.24 14.76 -5.54
CA SER A 30 0.08 13.95 -4.38
C SER A 30 -1.14 13.77 -3.48
N VAL A 31 -1.06 12.78 -2.60
CA VAL A 31 -2.01 12.53 -1.50
C VAL A 31 -1.20 12.40 -0.22
N THR A 32 -1.53 13.20 0.80
CA THR A 32 -0.96 13.02 2.14
C THR A 32 -1.78 12.00 2.91
N VAL A 33 -1.09 11.02 3.47
CA VAL A 33 -1.66 9.93 4.25
C VAL A 33 -1.12 9.99 5.66
N GLU A 34 -2.00 9.98 6.66
CA GLU A 34 -1.59 9.91 8.06
C GLU A 34 -1.10 8.50 8.40
N THR A 35 0.08 8.41 9.00
CA THR A 35 0.65 7.15 9.49
C THR A 35 0.94 7.28 10.99
N ALA A 36 1.31 6.18 11.64
CA ALA A 36 1.74 6.22 13.04
C ALA A 36 2.95 7.14 13.30
N GLU A 37 3.75 7.46 12.28
CA GLU A 37 4.92 8.35 12.36
C GLU A 37 4.63 9.78 11.86
N GLY A 38 3.37 10.07 11.51
CA GLY A 38 2.92 11.33 10.93
C GLY A 38 2.58 11.23 9.43
N GLY A 39 2.21 12.37 8.86
CA GLY A 39 1.82 12.48 7.46
C GLY A 39 2.93 12.12 6.49
N VAL A 40 2.66 11.19 5.57
CA VAL A 40 3.54 10.80 4.46
C VAL A 40 2.90 11.20 3.14
N GLU A 41 3.67 11.85 2.27
CA GLU A 41 3.22 12.24 0.94
C GLU A 41 3.40 11.08 -0.05
N ILE A 42 2.28 10.56 -0.56
CA ILE A 42 2.25 9.64 -1.71
C ILE A 42 2.19 10.46 -2.99
N LYS A 43 3.21 10.35 -3.83
CA LYS A 43 3.28 10.97 -5.16
C LYS A 43 4.02 10.06 -6.14
N ARG A 44 3.95 10.39 -7.43
CA ARG A 44 4.72 9.68 -8.45
C ARG A 44 6.16 10.19 -8.52
N ASN A 45 7.05 9.31 -8.95
CA ASN A 45 8.41 9.67 -9.34
C ASN A 45 8.35 10.73 -10.44
N GLN A 46 9.04 11.85 -10.20
CA GLN A 46 9.02 13.02 -11.08
C GLN A 46 10.01 12.93 -12.24
N ASP A 47 10.86 11.91 -12.28
CA ASP A 47 11.74 11.62 -13.42
C ASP A 47 10.95 10.93 -14.56
N PRO A 48 10.72 11.60 -15.72
CA PRO A 48 10.03 10.99 -16.86
C PRO A 48 10.79 9.82 -17.49
N GLU A 49 12.09 9.73 -17.23
CA GLU A 49 12.95 8.64 -17.71
C GLU A 49 13.08 7.49 -16.70
N ALA A 50 12.41 7.57 -15.54
CA ALA A 50 12.36 6.48 -14.59
C ALA A 50 11.86 5.18 -15.26
N ARG A 51 12.44 4.05 -14.84
CA ARG A 51 12.08 2.70 -15.31
C ARG A 51 11.81 1.80 -14.11
N LEU A 52 11.00 0.78 -14.34
CA LEU A 52 10.73 -0.24 -13.34
C LEU A 52 12.04 -0.98 -12.98
N GLY A 53 12.33 -1.09 -11.69
CA GLY A 53 13.50 -1.81 -11.17
C GLY A 53 13.23 -3.27 -10.83
N GLU A 54 14.30 -4.03 -10.56
CA GLU A 54 14.19 -5.34 -9.91
C GLU A 54 13.58 -5.19 -8.50
N PRO A 55 12.86 -6.21 -7.98
CA PRO A 55 12.51 -7.49 -8.62
C PRO A 55 11.28 -7.42 -9.54
N TRP A 56 10.74 -6.22 -9.79
CA TRP A 56 9.43 -6.01 -10.42
C TRP A 56 9.45 -6.24 -11.93
N VAL A 57 10.61 -6.28 -12.57
CA VAL A 57 10.76 -6.59 -14.01
C VAL A 57 10.66 -8.08 -14.34
N LYS A 58 10.81 -8.98 -13.35
CA LYS A 58 10.66 -10.42 -13.55
C LYS A 58 9.21 -10.75 -13.94
N THR A 59 9.00 -11.57 -14.97
CA THR A 59 7.66 -11.94 -15.48
C THR A 59 7.35 -13.43 -15.33
N SER A 60 8.32 -14.30 -15.57
CA SER A 60 8.18 -15.75 -15.59
C SER A 60 8.32 -16.38 -14.21
N ARG A 61 7.38 -16.07 -13.30
CA ARG A 61 7.30 -16.70 -11.98
C ARG A 61 6.51 -18.01 -12.07
N GLU A 62 7.07 -19.10 -11.54
CA GLU A 62 6.50 -20.45 -11.71
C GLU A 62 5.30 -20.72 -10.77
N CYS A 63 4.29 -21.40 -11.31
CA CYS A 63 3.21 -22.05 -10.55
C CYS A 63 3.77 -23.39 -9.97
N PRO A 64 3.43 -23.83 -8.74
CA PRO A 64 2.22 -23.50 -7.97
C PRO A 64 2.28 -22.21 -7.13
N ASN A 65 3.46 -21.66 -6.87
CA ASN A 65 3.61 -20.56 -5.92
C ASN A 65 3.09 -19.22 -6.46
N PHE A 66 3.15 -19.03 -7.78
CA PHE A 66 2.77 -17.78 -8.46
C PHE A 66 1.69 -17.98 -9.53
N CYS A 67 0.79 -18.95 -9.34
CA CYS A 67 -0.33 -19.13 -10.28
C CYS A 67 -1.23 -17.90 -10.24
N ILE A 68 -1.58 -17.39 -11.43
CA ILE A 68 -2.47 -16.24 -11.57
C ILE A 68 -3.83 -16.56 -10.96
N GLN A 69 -4.34 -15.63 -10.16
CA GLN A 69 -5.64 -15.75 -9.51
C GLN A 69 -6.73 -15.03 -10.32
N PRO A 70 -8.01 -15.42 -10.18
CA PRO A 70 -9.15 -14.66 -10.73
C PRO A 70 -9.13 -13.18 -10.31
N MET A 71 -9.81 -12.32 -11.07
CA MET A 71 -9.88 -10.88 -10.80
C MET A 71 -10.46 -10.58 -9.41
N THR A 72 -11.47 -11.35 -9.02
CA THR A 72 -12.11 -11.30 -7.71
C THR A 72 -11.85 -12.63 -7.00
N PRO A 73 -11.23 -12.63 -5.80
CA PRO A 73 -10.70 -13.85 -5.20
C PRO A 73 -11.76 -14.75 -4.54
N ALA A 74 -12.93 -14.18 -4.20
CA ALA A 74 -14.07 -14.88 -3.61
C ALA A 74 -15.36 -14.05 -3.84
N PRO A 75 -16.56 -14.68 -3.86
CA PRO A 75 -17.83 -13.95 -3.88
C PRO A 75 -17.93 -12.94 -2.72
N GLY A 76 -18.55 -11.78 -2.96
CA GLY A 76 -18.69 -10.70 -1.98
C GLY A 76 -17.52 -9.72 -1.93
N VAL A 77 -16.30 -10.14 -2.30
CA VAL A 77 -15.11 -9.28 -2.30
C VAL A 77 -15.18 -8.24 -3.42
N THR A 78 -14.87 -6.99 -3.10
CA THR A 78 -14.80 -5.89 -4.09
C THR A 78 -13.37 -5.70 -4.58
N THR A 79 -13.10 -5.90 -5.88
CA THR A 79 -11.77 -5.60 -6.45
C THR A 79 -11.65 -4.11 -6.77
N ILE A 80 -10.54 -3.48 -6.38
CA ILE A 80 -10.30 -2.04 -6.54
C ILE A 80 -8.97 -1.74 -7.24
N GLY A 81 -8.83 -0.51 -7.72
CA GLY A 81 -7.61 0.04 -8.31
C GLY A 81 -6.92 1.06 -7.40
N GLU A 82 -5.93 1.75 -7.97
CA GLU A 82 -5.03 2.64 -7.23
C GLU A 82 -5.74 3.87 -6.68
N LEU A 83 -6.69 4.43 -7.43
CA LEU A 83 -7.40 5.65 -6.99
C LEU A 83 -8.29 5.37 -5.80
N GLU A 84 -8.98 4.22 -5.76
CA GLU A 84 -9.78 3.83 -4.59
C GLU A 84 -8.89 3.55 -3.37
N VAL A 85 -7.71 2.94 -3.55
CA VAL A 85 -6.74 2.76 -2.46
C VAL A 85 -6.29 4.09 -1.88
N LEU A 86 -5.93 5.06 -2.74
CA LEU A 86 -5.52 6.39 -2.30
C LEU A 86 -6.67 7.14 -1.62
N GLU A 87 -7.91 6.95 -2.06
CA GLU A 87 -9.09 7.51 -1.40
C GLU A 87 -9.24 6.94 0.01
N PHE A 88 -9.21 5.61 0.16
CA PHE A 88 -9.31 4.94 1.47
C PHE A 88 -8.22 5.41 2.44
N LEU A 89 -6.99 5.58 1.97
CA LEU A 89 -5.89 6.09 2.76
C LEU A 89 -6.09 7.54 3.19
N ARG A 90 -6.65 8.38 2.30
CA ARG A 90 -6.90 9.79 2.58
C ARG A 90 -8.02 9.99 3.58
N THR A 91 -9.10 9.22 3.48
CA THR A 91 -10.28 9.36 4.35
C THR A 91 -10.14 8.58 5.66
N GLY A 92 -9.32 7.53 5.67
CA GLY A 92 -9.23 6.60 6.80
C GLY A 92 -10.41 5.63 6.87
N ASP A 93 -11.21 5.50 5.80
CA ASP A 93 -12.43 4.68 5.78
C ASP A 93 -12.17 3.16 5.70
N ALA A 94 -10.92 2.74 5.52
CA ALA A 94 -10.54 1.35 5.49
C ALA A 94 -9.15 1.10 6.07
N LEU A 95 -8.97 -0.10 6.63
CA LEU A 95 -7.67 -0.61 7.04
C LEU A 95 -6.94 -1.15 5.82
N LEU A 96 -5.81 -0.55 5.47
CA LEU A 96 -4.95 -1.05 4.40
C LEU A 96 -4.02 -2.13 4.95
N VAL A 97 -4.10 -3.34 4.39
CA VAL A 97 -3.44 -4.53 4.93
C VAL A 97 -2.49 -5.13 3.89
N ASP A 98 -1.20 -5.11 4.23
CA ASP A 98 -0.16 -5.80 3.48
C ASP A 98 -0.17 -7.29 3.86
N GLY A 99 -0.66 -8.12 2.95
CA GLY A 99 -0.78 -9.57 3.12
C GLY A 99 0.53 -10.34 2.93
N ARG A 100 1.64 -9.64 2.64
CA ARG A 100 2.96 -10.26 2.45
C ARG A 100 3.57 -10.69 3.77
N ILE A 101 4.61 -11.51 3.69
CA ILE A 101 5.40 -11.87 4.88
C ILE A 101 6.12 -10.63 5.42
N ARG A 102 6.30 -10.57 6.74
CA ARG A 102 6.86 -9.42 7.48
C ARG A 102 8.15 -8.83 6.85
N PRO A 103 9.14 -9.62 6.41
CA PRO A 103 10.34 -9.05 5.78
C PRO A 103 10.07 -8.20 4.53
N GLN A 104 9.06 -8.55 3.71
CA GLN A 104 8.72 -7.77 2.52
C GLN A 104 7.98 -6.48 2.87
N PHE A 105 7.18 -6.50 3.94
CA PHE A 105 6.54 -5.30 4.49
C PHE A 105 7.59 -4.31 5.00
N GLU A 106 8.56 -4.81 5.77
CA GLU A 106 9.66 -4.00 6.33
C GLU A 106 10.59 -3.43 5.25
N GLU A 107 10.82 -4.17 4.16
CA GLU A 107 11.60 -3.68 3.02
C GLU A 107 10.93 -2.47 2.33
N GLY A 108 9.61 -2.50 2.21
CA GLY A 108 8.85 -1.40 1.62
C GLY A 108 7.41 -1.77 1.33
N THR A 109 6.48 -0.91 1.75
CA THR A 109 5.03 -1.07 1.61
C THR A 109 4.38 0.25 1.21
N ILE A 110 3.04 0.24 1.07
CA ILE A 110 2.24 1.44 0.88
C ILE A 110 2.16 2.19 2.22
N PRO A 111 2.53 3.49 2.29
CA PRO A 111 2.40 4.26 3.52
C PRO A 111 1.00 4.18 4.11
N GLY A 112 0.91 3.91 5.42
CA GLY A 112 -0.36 3.70 6.14
C GLY A 112 -0.84 2.24 6.18
N ALA A 113 -0.18 1.32 5.48
CA ALA A 113 -0.51 -0.11 5.58
C ALA A 113 -0.05 -0.75 6.89
N ILE A 114 -0.82 -1.71 7.39
CA ILE A 114 -0.44 -2.60 8.50
C ILE A 114 -0.04 -3.99 7.98
N SER A 115 0.85 -4.68 8.71
CA SER A 115 1.32 -6.02 8.36
C SER A 115 0.42 -7.10 8.95
N VAL A 116 -0.33 -7.79 8.09
CA VAL A 116 -1.07 -9.02 8.46
C VAL A 116 -0.77 -10.10 7.41
N PRO A 117 0.29 -10.90 7.61
CA PRO A 117 0.67 -11.95 6.67
C PRO A 117 -0.49 -12.91 6.37
N TYR A 118 -0.63 -13.30 5.10
CA TYR A 118 -1.75 -14.14 4.64
C TYR A 118 -1.92 -15.48 5.40
N ASN A 119 -0.84 -15.98 5.98
CA ASN A 119 -0.83 -17.21 6.77
C ASN A 119 -1.35 -17.02 8.19
N GLU A 120 -1.43 -15.78 8.67
CA GLU A 120 -1.91 -15.38 10.01
C GLU A 120 -3.26 -14.68 9.96
N ALA A 121 -3.71 -14.20 8.78
CA ALA A 121 -4.86 -13.32 8.65
C ALA A 121 -6.16 -13.85 9.26
N ALA A 122 -6.41 -15.16 9.21
CA ALA A 122 -7.59 -15.76 9.83
C ALA A 122 -7.47 -15.93 11.35
N ASP A 123 -6.26 -15.90 11.89
CA ASP A 123 -5.97 -16.04 13.32
C ASP A 123 -5.86 -14.67 14.01
N ARG A 124 -5.97 -13.58 13.23
CA ARG A 124 -5.81 -12.19 13.69
C ARG A 124 -7.07 -11.36 13.43
N LEU A 125 -8.24 -11.99 13.28
CA LEU A 125 -9.49 -11.27 13.01
C LEU A 125 -9.89 -10.28 14.12
N GLY A 126 -9.39 -10.46 15.35
CA GLY A 126 -9.55 -9.50 16.42
C GLY A 126 -8.95 -8.12 16.15
N GLU A 127 -7.94 -8.02 15.28
CA GLU A 127 -7.41 -6.74 14.82
C GLU A 127 -8.38 -5.99 13.90
N PHE A 128 -9.39 -6.69 13.39
CA PHE A 128 -10.46 -6.15 12.57
C PHE A 128 -11.79 -6.07 13.34
N GLY A 129 -11.76 -6.20 14.67
CA GLY A 129 -12.95 -6.03 15.52
C GLY A 129 -13.78 -7.29 15.77
N CYS A 130 -13.36 -8.47 15.28
CA CYS A 130 -14.04 -9.71 15.64
C CYS A 130 -13.70 -10.13 17.08
N GLU A 131 -14.65 -10.74 17.77
CA GLU A 131 -14.45 -11.25 19.14
C GLU A 131 -14.10 -12.74 19.11
N VAL A 132 -13.25 -13.18 20.04
CA VAL A 132 -12.91 -14.61 20.19
C VAL A 132 -14.05 -15.33 20.89
N ASP A 133 -14.42 -16.49 20.35
CA ASP A 133 -15.37 -17.42 20.97
C ASP A 133 -14.79 -18.85 21.02
N PHE A 134 -15.44 -19.75 21.75
CA PHE A 134 -15.03 -21.16 21.85
C PHE A 134 -14.95 -21.86 20.48
N ASP A 135 -15.83 -21.50 19.55
CA ASP A 135 -15.91 -22.11 18.22
C ASP A 135 -15.14 -21.32 17.12
N GLY A 136 -14.47 -20.21 17.48
CA GLY A 136 -13.67 -19.41 16.55
C GLY A 136 -13.81 -17.91 16.75
N TRP A 137 -14.35 -17.21 15.73
CA TRP A 137 -14.54 -15.76 15.72
C TRP A 137 -16.00 -15.39 15.58
N ILE A 138 -16.42 -14.36 16.32
CA ILE A 138 -17.70 -13.67 16.15
C ILE A 138 -17.39 -12.33 15.48
N CYS A 139 -17.76 -12.20 14.20
CA CYS A 139 -17.60 -10.98 13.40
C CYS A 139 -18.95 -10.31 13.15
N GLU A 140 -19.68 -10.00 14.23
CA GLU A 140 -21.02 -9.42 14.17
C GLU A 140 -21.00 -7.91 14.40
N GLY A 141 -21.99 -7.20 13.84
CA GLY A 141 -22.09 -5.74 13.95
C GLY A 141 -21.38 -5.00 12.81
N GLU A 142 -21.00 -3.75 13.07
CA GLU A 142 -20.33 -2.91 12.08
C GLU A 142 -18.84 -3.26 12.00
N MET A 143 -18.48 -4.09 11.02
CA MET A 143 -17.09 -4.44 10.74
C MET A 143 -16.39 -3.35 9.92
N PRO A 144 -15.08 -3.11 10.14
CA PRO A 144 -14.33 -2.18 9.32
C PRO A 144 -14.20 -2.69 7.88
N LYS A 145 -13.97 -1.77 6.94
CA LYS A 145 -13.52 -2.14 5.60
C LYS A 145 -12.04 -2.52 5.66
N VAL A 146 -11.67 -3.57 4.96
CA VAL A 146 -10.28 -4.06 4.89
C VAL A 146 -9.84 -4.11 3.44
N VAL A 147 -8.79 -3.38 3.09
CA VAL A 147 -8.15 -3.43 1.78
C VAL A 147 -6.95 -4.37 1.84
N LEU A 148 -7.09 -5.56 1.28
CA LEU A 148 -6.00 -6.53 1.18
C LEU A 148 -5.20 -6.35 -0.11
N PHE A 149 -3.88 -6.29 0.01
CA PHE A 149 -2.97 -6.32 -1.14
C PHE A 149 -1.76 -7.22 -0.87
N CYS A 150 -1.03 -7.56 -1.93
CA CYS A 150 0.28 -8.21 -1.81
C CYS A 150 1.18 -7.71 -2.94
N ASN A 151 2.03 -8.55 -3.53
CA ASN A 151 2.96 -8.10 -4.56
C ASN A 151 2.31 -7.73 -5.90
N GLY A 152 1.16 -8.28 -6.26
CA GLY A 152 0.48 -7.96 -7.53
C GLY A 152 -0.26 -9.16 -8.13
N PRO A 153 -0.63 -9.11 -9.42
CA PRO A 153 -1.49 -10.12 -10.07
C PRO A 153 -0.92 -11.56 -10.08
N TRP A 154 0.40 -11.69 -9.90
CA TRP A 154 1.12 -12.97 -9.83
C TRP A 154 1.25 -13.53 -8.41
N CYS A 155 0.78 -12.79 -7.40
CA CYS A 155 0.89 -13.17 -5.99
C CYS A 155 -0.45 -13.70 -5.45
N GLY A 156 -0.44 -14.93 -4.94
CA GLY A 156 -1.62 -15.61 -4.37
C GLY A 156 -1.90 -15.30 -2.90
N GLN A 157 -1.10 -14.46 -2.24
CA GLN A 157 -1.16 -14.27 -0.78
C GLN A 157 -2.42 -13.53 -0.34
N SER A 158 -2.71 -12.33 -0.84
CA SER A 158 -3.93 -11.61 -0.46
C SER A 158 -5.23 -12.32 -0.91
N PRO A 159 -5.32 -12.98 -2.07
CA PRO A 159 -6.44 -13.87 -2.39
C PRO A 159 -6.62 -15.01 -1.38
N THR A 160 -5.52 -15.57 -0.87
CA THR A 160 -5.57 -16.61 0.15
C THR A 160 -6.00 -16.06 1.51
N ALA A 161 -5.49 -14.88 1.89
CA ALA A 161 -5.93 -14.17 3.10
C ALA A 161 -7.45 -13.93 3.06
N ALA A 162 -7.97 -13.34 1.99
CA ALA A 162 -9.39 -13.05 1.83
C ALA A 162 -10.25 -14.30 2.01
N ARG A 163 -9.93 -15.40 1.31
CA ARG A 163 -10.67 -16.67 1.44
C ARG A 163 -10.60 -17.26 2.85
N ARG A 164 -9.47 -17.13 3.52
CA ARG A 164 -9.29 -17.64 4.89
C ARG A 164 -10.05 -16.79 5.91
N MET A 165 -10.02 -15.46 5.80
CA MET A 165 -10.80 -14.55 6.64
C MET A 165 -12.29 -14.82 6.49
N ILE A 166 -12.79 -14.95 5.25
CA ILE A 166 -14.20 -15.28 4.98
C ILE A 166 -14.57 -16.64 5.60
N LYS A 167 -13.73 -17.65 5.41
CA LYS A 167 -13.96 -18.98 6.01
C LYS A 167 -14.00 -18.94 7.54
N ALA A 168 -13.26 -18.02 8.15
CA ALA A 168 -13.22 -17.81 9.59
C ALA A 168 -14.33 -16.89 10.11
N GLY A 169 -15.22 -16.39 9.24
CA GLY A 169 -16.42 -15.63 9.62
C GLY A 169 -16.37 -14.13 9.30
N PHE A 170 -15.27 -13.59 8.79
CA PHE A 170 -15.20 -12.17 8.41
C PHE A 170 -16.11 -11.88 7.21
N PRO A 171 -16.93 -10.80 7.23
CA PRO A 171 -17.87 -10.50 6.15
C PRO A 171 -17.14 -10.21 4.83
N ALA A 172 -17.53 -10.92 3.77
CA ALA A 172 -16.85 -10.84 2.47
C ALA A 172 -17.01 -9.47 1.81
N GLU A 173 -18.17 -8.85 2.01
CA GLU A 173 -18.54 -7.52 1.54
C GLU A 173 -17.69 -6.38 2.14
N ASN A 174 -17.05 -6.64 3.29
CA ASN A 174 -16.12 -5.71 3.92
C ASN A 174 -14.69 -5.85 3.38
N ILE A 175 -14.42 -6.86 2.57
CA ILE A 175 -13.09 -7.10 1.99
C ILE A 175 -13.01 -6.43 0.62
N TYR A 176 -12.04 -5.55 0.49
CA TYR A 176 -11.60 -4.94 -0.75
C TYR A 176 -10.27 -5.57 -1.15
N TYR A 177 -10.14 -5.96 -2.41
CA TYR A 177 -8.92 -6.56 -2.94
C TYR A 177 -8.25 -5.62 -3.92
N TYR A 178 -7.10 -5.06 -3.52
CA TYR A 178 -6.24 -4.33 -4.43
C TYR A 178 -5.30 -5.28 -5.17
N ARG A 179 -5.73 -5.70 -6.37
CA ARG A 179 -5.03 -6.67 -7.21
C ARG A 179 -3.66 -6.19 -7.70
N GLY A 180 -3.55 -4.89 -7.98
CA GLY A 180 -2.34 -4.29 -8.52
C GLY A 180 -1.13 -4.48 -7.59
N GLY A 181 -1.39 -4.45 -6.28
CA GLY A 181 -0.38 -4.67 -5.26
C GLY A 181 0.86 -3.78 -5.43
N MET A 182 1.98 -4.21 -4.87
CA MET A 182 3.24 -3.47 -4.98
C MET A 182 3.75 -3.35 -6.42
N GLN A 183 3.49 -4.32 -7.29
CA GLN A 183 3.87 -4.29 -8.71
C GLN A 183 3.33 -3.03 -9.40
N ASN A 184 2.04 -2.73 -9.22
CA ASN A 184 1.44 -1.55 -9.83
C ASN A 184 1.92 -0.25 -9.15
N LEU A 185 2.11 -0.24 -7.82
CA LEU A 185 2.71 0.90 -7.10
C LEU A 185 4.07 1.27 -7.70
N HIS A 186 4.96 0.29 -7.85
CA HIS A 186 6.28 0.50 -8.43
C HIS A 186 6.22 0.85 -9.92
N MET A 187 5.33 0.20 -10.69
CA MET A 187 5.13 0.50 -12.12
C MET A 187 4.63 1.94 -12.35
N LEU A 188 3.81 2.47 -11.45
CA LEU A 188 3.33 3.85 -11.50
C LEU A 188 4.30 4.84 -10.86
N GLY A 189 5.37 4.36 -10.21
CA GLY A 189 6.37 5.16 -9.53
C GLY A 189 5.84 5.82 -8.26
N LEU A 190 4.82 5.25 -7.62
CA LEU A 190 4.23 5.80 -6.39
C LEU A 190 5.18 5.62 -5.19
N THR A 191 5.11 6.56 -4.24
CA THR A 191 5.87 6.49 -2.98
C THR A 191 5.64 5.15 -2.26
N VAL A 192 6.74 4.52 -1.86
CA VAL A 192 6.77 3.38 -0.94
C VAL A 192 7.63 3.73 0.26
N ALA A 193 7.31 3.20 1.43
CA ALA A 193 8.08 3.42 2.65
C ALA A 193 8.30 2.10 3.39
N PRO A 194 9.42 1.92 4.12
CA PRO A 194 9.61 0.78 5.01
C PRO A 194 8.44 0.65 5.98
N GLY A 195 7.85 -0.55 6.05
CA GLY A 195 6.85 -0.86 7.06
C GLY A 195 7.48 -0.96 8.45
N LYS A 196 6.80 -0.46 9.46
CA LYS A 196 7.26 -0.47 10.86
C LYS A 196 6.19 -1.05 11.76
#